data_AF-A0A968HCV4-F1
#
_entry.id   AF-A0A968HCV4-F1
#
_cell.length_a   1.000
_cell.length_b   1.000
_cell.length_c   1.000
_cell.angle_alpha   90.00
_cell.angle_beta   90.00
_cell.angle_gamma   90.00
#
_symmetry.space_group_name_H-M   'P 1'
#
loop_
_entity.id
_entity.type
_entity.pdbx_description
1 polymer ?
#
loop_
_entity_poly.entity_id
_entity_poly.type
_entity_poly.pdbx_seq_one_letter_code
_entity_poly.pdbx_strand_id
1 'polypeptide(L)'
;MTNKTVTPDRETQSSKKVDDAALEEIDNRVKEYKRQLAGDYPSDRVLRTLNEDRVKLTTAESAYARPTNKKQKKRLAKIRTLRSAVELLTREVFAKTLERKMLDNGLNAKISTKGSNKQTLVCEYILMTKVRAANLLNDGNLLLSARDAGFKKLIFTDGLHSSWTYDITKKKVSYKD
;
A
#
# COMPACT_ATOMS: atom_id res chain seq x y z
N MET A 1 -20.97 -8.51 -56.11
CA MET A 1 -20.48 -7.61 -55.04
C MET A 1 -20.34 -8.45 -53.77
N THR A 2 -19.14 -8.95 -53.50
CA THR A 2 -18.85 -9.83 -52.35
C THR A 2 -18.18 -9.00 -51.26
N ASN A 3 -18.93 -8.71 -50.19
CA ASN A 3 -18.39 -8.04 -49.02
C ASN A 3 -17.46 -9.00 -48.25
N LYS A 4 -16.17 -8.74 -48.32
CA LYS A 4 -15.16 -9.34 -47.43
C LYS A 4 -15.29 -8.69 -46.05
N THR A 5 -15.75 -9.44 -45.07
CA THR A 5 -15.64 -9.10 -43.65
C THR A 5 -14.17 -9.14 -43.26
N VAL A 6 -13.60 -7.96 -43.03
CA VAL A 6 -12.27 -7.80 -42.42
C VAL A 6 -12.45 -8.01 -40.92
N THR A 7 -11.98 -9.15 -40.41
CA THR A 7 -11.82 -9.37 -38.98
C THR A 7 -10.63 -8.54 -38.51
N PRO A 8 -10.78 -7.62 -37.54
CA PRO A 8 -9.62 -6.95 -36.98
C PRO A 8 -8.88 -7.93 -36.08
N ASP A 9 -7.62 -8.21 -36.41
CA ASP A 9 -6.67 -8.87 -35.53
C ASP A 9 -6.66 -8.13 -34.19
N ARG A 10 -7.21 -8.79 -33.16
CA ARG A 10 -6.91 -8.44 -31.79
C ARG A 10 -5.47 -8.87 -31.55
N GLU A 11 -4.53 -7.97 -31.86
CA GLU A 11 -3.21 -8.00 -31.27
C GLU A 11 -3.38 -8.01 -29.76
N THR A 12 -3.30 -9.21 -29.20
CA THR A 12 -3.22 -9.47 -27.78
C THR A 12 -2.04 -8.66 -27.27
N GLN A 13 -2.31 -7.56 -26.56
CA GLN A 13 -1.29 -6.76 -25.88
C GLN A 13 -0.40 -7.70 -25.07
N SER A 14 0.81 -7.90 -25.59
CA SER A 14 1.86 -8.71 -24.98
C SER A 14 2.09 -8.21 -23.57
N SER A 15 1.71 -9.01 -22.57
CA SER A 15 2.06 -8.75 -21.18
C SER A 15 3.59 -8.81 -21.07
N LYS A 16 4.24 -7.64 -21.05
CA LYS A 16 5.69 -7.54 -20.80
C LYS A 16 5.97 -8.26 -19.48
N LYS A 17 6.56 -9.46 -19.55
CA LYS A 17 7.06 -10.18 -18.38
C LYS A 17 8.04 -9.27 -17.66
N VAL A 18 7.88 -9.09 -16.36
CA VAL A 18 8.82 -8.32 -15.54
C VAL A 18 10.19 -9.01 -15.62
N ASP A 19 11.12 -8.37 -16.33
CA ASP A 19 12.47 -8.88 -16.56
C ASP A 19 13.42 -8.52 -15.39
N ASP A 20 14.67 -8.97 -15.47
CA ASP A 20 15.63 -8.72 -14.36
C ASP A 20 15.97 -7.23 -14.20
N ALA A 21 15.93 -6.46 -15.29
CA ALA A 21 16.19 -5.03 -15.27
C ALA A 21 15.08 -4.26 -14.55
N ALA A 22 13.81 -4.59 -14.84
CA ALA A 22 12.67 -4.02 -14.15
C ALA A 22 12.68 -4.34 -12.64
N LEU A 23 13.08 -5.55 -12.25
CA LEU A 23 13.23 -5.90 -10.83
C LEU A 23 14.34 -5.08 -10.15
N GLU A 24 15.43 -4.80 -10.85
CA GLU A 24 16.52 -3.98 -10.33
C GLU A 24 16.12 -2.51 -10.19
N GLU A 25 15.38 -1.98 -11.16
CA GLU A 25 14.84 -0.62 -11.10
C GLU A 25 13.91 -0.44 -9.88
N ILE A 26 13.01 -1.40 -9.64
CA ILE A 26 12.12 -1.39 -8.48
C ILE A 26 12.94 -1.47 -7.18
N ASP A 27 13.94 -2.34 -7.10
CA ASP A 27 14.80 -2.46 -5.92
C ASP A 27 15.52 -1.15 -5.58
N ASN A 28 16.11 -0.50 -6.59
CA ASN A 28 16.79 0.78 -6.43
C ASN A 28 15.82 1.87 -5.99
N ARG A 29 14.62 1.90 -6.56
CA ARG A 29 13.57 2.85 -6.19
C ARG A 29 13.11 2.66 -4.74
N VAL A 30 12.94 1.42 -4.29
CA VAL A 30 12.60 1.11 -2.88
C VAL A 30 13.69 1.59 -1.93
N LYS A 31 14.97 1.38 -2.27
CA LYS A 31 16.09 1.87 -1.45
C LYS A 31 16.10 3.40 -1.37
N GLU A 32 15.87 4.07 -2.49
CA GLU A 32 15.85 5.53 -2.56
C GLU A 32 14.71 6.11 -1.73
N TYR A 33 13.49 5.62 -1.90
CA TYR A 33 12.34 6.09 -1.12
C TYR A 33 12.49 5.83 0.38
N LYS A 34 13.13 4.72 0.78
CA LYS A 34 13.46 4.48 2.20
C LYS A 34 14.39 5.54 2.77
N ARG A 35 15.36 6.03 1.98
CA ARG A 35 16.25 7.12 2.41
C ARG A 35 15.50 8.42 2.54
N GLN A 36 14.64 8.75 1.58
CA GLN A 36 13.85 9.98 1.57
C GLN A 36 12.86 10.07 2.74
N LEU A 37 12.24 8.95 3.11
CA LEU A 37 11.31 8.88 4.25
C LEU A 37 11.92 9.26 5.60
N ALA A 38 13.26 9.28 5.72
CA ALA A 38 13.94 9.66 6.95
C ALA A 38 13.94 11.19 7.19
N GLY A 39 13.76 11.99 6.12
CA GLY A 39 13.87 13.46 6.18
C GLY A 39 12.57 14.21 5.86
N ASP A 40 11.78 13.73 4.89
CA ASP A 40 10.70 14.51 4.30
C ASP A 40 9.36 13.76 4.19
N TYR A 41 8.27 14.52 4.00
CA TYR A 41 6.97 13.97 3.61
C TYR A 41 6.97 13.57 2.13
N PRO A 42 6.70 12.29 1.79
CA PRO A 42 6.70 11.85 0.40
C PRO A 42 5.53 12.47 -0.37
N SER A 43 5.77 12.78 -1.66
CA SER A 43 4.69 13.22 -2.55
C SER A 43 3.70 12.09 -2.85
N ASP A 44 2.46 12.44 -3.23
CA ASP A 44 1.43 11.47 -3.61
C ASP A 44 1.86 10.61 -4.82
N ARG A 45 2.79 11.12 -5.65
CA ARG A 45 3.40 10.38 -6.75
C ARG A 45 4.18 9.15 -6.27
N VAL A 46 4.86 9.23 -5.13
CA VAL A 46 5.60 8.10 -4.55
C VAL A 46 4.64 6.96 -4.22
N LEU A 47 3.53 7.27 -3.54
CA LEU A 47 2.51 6.29 -3.19
C LEU A 47 1.90 5.63 -4.43
N ARG A 48 1.58 6.42 -5.46
CA ARG A 48 1.07 5.89 -6.74
C ARG A 48 2.06 4.92 -7.39
N THR A 49 3.33 5.31 -7.46
CA THR A 49 4.40 4.51 -8.06
C THR A 49 4.58 3.18 -7.33
N LEU A 50 4.56 3.19 -5.99
CA LEU A 50 4.65 1.98 -5.19
C LEU A 50 3.45 1.04 -5.40
N ASN A 51 2.25 1.58 -5.55
CA ASN A 51 1.07 0.78 -5.86
C ASN A 51 1.19 0.11 -7.24
N GLU A 52 1.70 0.82 -8.25
CA GLU A 52 1.98 0.24 -9.56
C GLU A 52 3.02 -0.89 -9.48
N ASP A 53 4.12 -0.68 -8.74
CA ASP A 53 5.15 -1.70 -8.55
C ASP A 53 4.61 -2.93 -7.81
N ARG A 54 3.74 -2.73 -6.82
CA ARG A 54 3.05 -3.82 -6.12
C ARG A 54 2.20 -4.66 -7.07
N VAL A 55 1.45 -4.02 -7.98
CA VAL A 55 0.64 -4.72 -8.99
C VAL A 55 1.56 -5.49 -9.95
N LYS A 56 2.61 -4.86 -10.47
CA LYS A 56 3.60 -5.51 -11.36
C LYS A 56 4.20 -6.76 -10.71
N LEU A 57 4.61 -6.66 -9.44
CA LEU A 57 5.22 -7.77 -8.70
C LEU A 57 4.22 -8.87 -8.39
N THR A 58 2.97 -8.55 -8.07
CA THR A 58 1.89 -9.55 -7.87
C THR A 58 1.62 -10.33 -9.16
N THR A 59 1.54 -9.63 -10.29
CA THR A 59 1.37 -10.26 -11.61
C THR A 59 2.57 -11.12 -11.97
N ALA A 60 3.79 -10.64 -11.72
CA ALA A 60 5.01 -11.40 -11.95
C ALA A 60 5.10 -12.65 -11.06
N GLU A 61 4.75 -12.54 -9.78
CA GLU A 61 4.72 -13.70 -8.86
C GLU A 61 3.75 -14.77 -9.38
N SER A 62 2.58 -14.37 -9.85
CA SER A 62 1.58 -15.27 -10.43
C SER A 62 2.09 -15.96 -11.70
N ALA A 63 2.81 -15.23 -12.56
CA ALA A 63 3.41 -15.78 -13.77
C ALA A 63 4.52 -16.82 -13.49
N TYR A 64 5.17 -16.74 -12.32
CA TYR A 64 6.19 -17.70 -11.87
C TYR A 64 5.68 -18.66 -10.78
N ALA A 65 4.37 -18.81 -10.59
CA ALA A 65 3.80 -19.62 -9.51
C ALA A 65 4.25 -21.09 -9.54
N ARG A 66 4.61 -21.62 -10.72
CA ARG A 66 5.14 -22.97 -10.92
C ARG A 66 6.52 -22.91 -11.60
N PRO A 67 7.59 -22.63 -10.86
CA PRO A 67 8.92 -22.48 -11.44
C PRO A 67 9.50 -23.85 -11.84
N THR A 68 9.86 -24.01 -13.11
CA THR A 68 10.35 -25.28 -13.68
C THR A 68 11.86 -25.45 -13.59
N ASN A 69 12.62 -24.37 -13.39
CA ASN A 69 14.08 -24.42 -13.35
C ASN A 69 14.69 -23.51 -12.26
N LYS A 70 15.99 -23.68 -11.99
CA LYS A 70 16.73 -22.92 -10.97
C LYS A 70 16.67 -21.41 -11.19
N LYS A 71 16.71 -20.94 -12.44
CA LYS A 71 16.63 -19.52 -12.80
C LYS A 71 15.26 -18.92 -12.42
N GLN A 72 14.18 -19.62 -12.74
CA GLN A 72 12.81 -19.21 -12.37
C GLN A 72 12.61 -19.24 -10.85
N LYS A 73 13.13 -20.25 -10.14
CA LYS A 73 13.09 -20.31 -8.67
C LYS A 73 13.79 -19.09 -8.03
N LYS A 74 14.99 -18.75 -8.52
CA LYS A 74 15.74 -17.57 -8.05
C LYS A 74 14.98 -16.27 -8.31
N ARG A 75 14.36 -16.14 -9.49
CA ARG A 75 13.55 -14.98 -9.85
C ARG A 75 12.30 -14.85 -8.98
N LEU A 76 11.57 -15.94 -8.77
CA LEU A 76 10.40 -15.96 -7.88
C LEU A 76 10.77 -15.51 -6.46
N ALA A 77 11.90 -15.98 -5.94
CA ALA A 77 12.41 -15.53 -4.65
C ALA A 77 12.69 -14.02 -4.62
N LYS A 78 13.38 -13.47 -5.65
CA LYS A 78 13.61 -12.02 -5.78
C LYS A 78 12.30 -11.23 -5.82
N ILE A 79 11.32 -11.68 -6.62
CA ILE A 79 10.00 -11.05 -6.73
C ILE A 79 9.30 -11.00 -5.37
N ARG A 80 9.29 -12.10 -4.61
CA ARG A 80 8.64 -12.16 -3.29
C ARG A 80 9.29 -11.22 -2.28
N THR A 81 10.62 -11.20 -2.24
CA THR A 81 11.38 -10.29 -1.38
C THR A 81 11.07 -8.84 -1.73
N LEU A 82 11.12 -8.48 -3.01
CA LEU A 82 10.80 -7.13 -3.47
C LEU A 82 9.35 -6.75 -3.21
N ARG A 83 8.39 -7.64 -3.45
CA ARG A 83 6.97 -7.38 -3.17
C ARG A 83 6.76 -7.06 -1.70
N SER A 84 7.37 -7.87 -0.83
CA SER A 84 7.28 -7.65 0.63
C SER A 84 7.86 -6.29 1.01
N ALA A 85 9.01 -5.91 0.44
CA ALA A 85 9.63 -4.61 0.68
C ALA A 85 8.78 -3.44 0.16
N VAL A 86 8.22 -3.55 -1.04
CA VAL A 86 7.31 -2.56 -1.63
C VAL A 86 6.04 -2.40 -0.80
N GLU A 87 5.44 -3.49 -0.33
CA GLU A 87 4.24 -3.45 0.50
C GLU A 87 4.48 -2.76 1.85
N LEU A 88 5.59 -3.07 2.52
CA LEU A 88 5.99 -2.40 3.76
C LEU A 88 6.13 -0.89 3.53
N LEU A 89 6.89 -0.52 2.50
CA LEU A 89 7.14 0.86 2.16
C LEU A 89 5.86 1.61 1.76
N THR A 90 4.95 0.96 1.02
CA THR A 90 3.65 1.52 0.64
C THR A 90 2.86 1.94 1.89
N ARG A 91 2.85 1.10 2.94
CA ARG A 91 2.15 1.40 4.19
C ARG A 91 2.80 2.56 4.95
N GLU A 92 4.12 2.64 4.95
CA GLU A 92 4.85 3.75 5.58
C GLU A 92 4.64 5.07 4.85
N VAL A 93 4.75 5.07 3.51
CA VAL A 93 4.45 6.23 2.67
C VAL A 93 2.99 6.65 2.84
N PHE A 94 2.05 5.70 2.86
CA PHE A 94 0.63 5.99 3.09
C PHE A 94 0.42 6.73 4.41
N ALA A 95 1.02 6.24 5.51
CA ALA A 95 0.91 6.87 6.82
C ALA A 95 1.45 8.32 6.80
N LYS A 96 2.60 8.55 6.16
CA LYS A 96 3.19 9.88 6.02
C LYS A 96 2.38 10.81 5.12
N THR A 97 1.82 10.31 4.03
CA THR A 97 0.90 11.09 3.18
C THR A 97 -0.37 11.47 3.94
N LEU A 98 -0.91 10.55 4.75
CA LEU A 98 -2.07 10.85 5.59
C LEU A 98 -1.73 11.88 6.69
N GLU A 99 -0.59 11.73 7.35
CA GLU A 99 -0.07 12.69 8.34
C GLU A 99 0.00 14.10 7.76
N ARG A 100 0.65 14.24 6.58
CA ARG A 100 0.70 15.54 5.87
C ARG A 100 -0.69 16.09 5.60
N LYS A 101 -1.60 15.29 5.04
CA LYS A 101 -2.98 15.71 4.75
C LYS A 101 -3.74 16.16 6.00
N MET A 102 -3.51 15.51 7.15
CA MET A 102 -4.13 15.93 8.40
C MET A 102 -3.53 17.25 8.91
N LEU A 103 -2.21 17.42 8.83
CA LEU A 103 -1.53 18.66 9.18
C LEU A 103 -1.95 19.83 8.28
N ASP A 104 -2.06 19.60 6.97
CA ASP A 104 -2.54 20.59 5.99
C ASP A 104 -3.98 21.06 6.32
N ASN A 105 -4.77 20.21 6.97
CA ASN A 105 -6.12 20.53 7.45
C ASN A 105 -6.15 21.07 8.89
N GLY A 106 -5.01 21.47 9.45
CA GLY A 106 -4.90 22.04 10.80
C GLY A 106 -5.06 21.01 11.93
N LEU A 107 -4.99 19.72 11.63
CA LEU A 107 -5.05 18.66 12.63
C LEU A 107 -3.63 18.27 13.03
N ASN A 108 -3.22 18.62 14.26
CA ASN A 108 -1.96 18.17 14.84
C ASN A 108 -1.99 16.66 15.17
N ALA A 109 -1.96 15.84 14.12
CA ALA A 109 -2.03 14.40 14.19
C ALA A 109 -0.67 13.78 13.90
N LYS A 110 -0.40 12.66 14.57
CA LYS A 110 0.76 11.81 14.35
C LYS A 110 0.30 10.47 13.80
N ILE A 111 0.75 10.13 12.60
CA ILE A 111 0.33 8.90 11.91
C ILE A 111 1.51 7.95 11.79
N SER A 112 1.34 6.73 12.28
CA SER A 112 2.39 5.73 12.28
C SER A 112 1.86 4.34 11.91
N THR A 113 2.79 3.44 11.63
CA THR A 113 2.49 2.03 11.34
C THR A 113 3.07 1.12 12.41
N LYS A 114 2.31 0.10 12.82
CA LYS A 114 2.70 -0.88 13.86
C LYS A 114 2.75 -2.32 13.32
N GLY A 115 3.53 -3.15 14.00
CA GLY A 115 3.74 -4.58 13.70
C GLY A 115 4.85 -4.83 12.68
N SER A 116 5.38 -6.05 12.64
CA SER A 116 6.48 -6.44 11.73
C SER A 116 6.14 -6.20 10.25
N ASN A 117 4.88 -6.42 9.87
CA ASN A 117 4.39 -6.21 8.50
C ASN A 117 3.79 -4.81 8.28
N LYS A 118 3.84 -3.92 9.27
CA LYS A 118 3.27 -2.55 9.22
C LYS A 118 1.77 -2.52 8.87
N GLN A 119 1.03 -3.59 9.19
CA GLN A 119 -0.39 -3.77 8.81
C GLN A 119 -1.39 -3.09 9.74
N THR A 120 -0.91 -2.39 10.77
CA THR A 120 -1.75 -1.59 11.66
C THR A 120 -1.41 -0.11 11.44
N LEU A 121 -2.39 0.69 11.01
CA LEU A 121 -2.27 2.14 10.96
C LEU A 121 -2.70 2.72 12.30
N VAL A 122 -1.93 3.65 12.83
CA VAL A 122 -2.23 4.36 14.08
C VAL A 122 -2.35 5.83 13.76
N CYS A 123 -3.53 6.38 14.03
CA CYS A 123 -3.86 7.78 13.91
C CYS A 123 -3.98 8.36 15.32
N GLU A 124 -2.92 9.01 15.78
CA GLU A 124 -2.86 9.68 17.07
C GLU A 124 -3.19 11.16 16.88
N TYR A 125 -4.14 11.68 17.66
CA TYR A 125 -4.54 13.08 17.62
C TYR A 125 -5.06 13.49 18.98
N ILE A 126 -4.52 14.55 19.57
CA ILE A 126 -4.82 14.92 20.96
C ILE A 126 -6.30 15.19 21.24
N LEU A 127 -7.06 15.64 20.22
CA LEU A 127 -8.52 15.82 20.32
C LEU A 127 -9.30 14.65 19.71
N MET A 128 -8.72 13.45 19.69
CA MET A 128 -9.41 12.26 19.24
C MET A 128 -10.48 11.87 20.26
N THR A 129 -11.73 12.10 19.90
CA THR A 129 -12.90 11.66 20.68
C THR A 129 -13.57 10.46 20.02
N LYS A 130 -14.45 9.76 20.76
CA LYS A 130 -15.28 8.67 20.23
C LYS A 130 -16.07 9.09 18.99
N VAL A 131 -16.65 10.30 19.01
CA VAL A 131 -17.42 10.85 17.89
C VAL A 131 -16.52 11.08 16.68
N ARG A 132 -15.33 11.67 16.88
CA ARG A 132 -14.38 11.91 15.80
C ARG A 132 -13.86 10.61 15.20
N ALA A 133 -13.54 9.61 16.03
CA ALA A 133 -13.15 8.29 15.57
C ALA A 133 -14.27 7.63 14.75
N ALA A 134 -15.53 7.71 15.21
CA ALA A 134 -16.68 7.21 14.46
C ALA A 134 -16.86 7.93 13.11
N ASN A 135 -16.70 9.25 13.07
CA ASN A 135 -16.80 10.03 11.84
C ASN A 135 -15.71 9.64 10.83
N LEU A 136 -14.45 9.48 11.28
CA LEU A 136 -13.34 9.03 10.43
C LEU A 136 -13.54 7.61 9.88
N LEU A 137 -14.18 6.74 10.66
CA LEU A 137 -14.57 5.41 10.20
C LEU A 137 -15.71 5.46 9.18
N ASN A 138 -16.66 6.38 9.36
CA ASN A 138 -17.82 6.51 8.47
C ASN A 138 -17.53 7.26 7.17
N ASP A 139 -16.48 8.10 7.12
CA ASP A 139 -16.05 8.85 5.94
C ASP A 139 -15.73 7.93 4.73
N GLY A 140 -15.52 6.62 4.95
CA GLY A 140 -15.44 5.59 3.91
C GLY A 140 -14.15 5.63 3.08
N ASN A 141 -13.73 6.81 2.63
CA ASN A 141 -12.53 7.06 1.85
C ASN A 141 -11.27 6.64 2.60
N LEU A 142 -11.15 6.95 3.89
CA LEU A 142 -10.02 6.53 4.72
C LEU A 142 -9.98 5.00 4.85
N LEU A 143 -11.13 4.36 5.11
CA LEU A 143 -11.20 2.90 5.25
C LEU A 143 -10.82 2.18 3.95
N LEU A 144 -11.36 2.63 2.82
CA LEU A 144 -11.07 2.07 1.50
C LEU A 144 -9.59 2.26 1.16
N SER A 145 -9.07 3.48 1.31
CA SER A 145 -7.67 3.78 0.99
C SER A 145 -6.70 2.99 1.88
N ALA A 146 -7.00 2.84 3.17
CA ALA A 146 -6.16 2.05 4.07
C ALA A 146 -6.24 0.55 3.76
N ARG A 147 -7.44 0.02 3.45
CA ARG A 147 -7.60 -1.36 2.98
C ARG A 147 -6.79 -1.60 1.70
N ASP A 148 -6.87 -0.67 0.75
CA ASP A 148 -6.20 -0.79 -0.54
C ASP A 148 -4.67 -0.65 -0.41
N ALA A 149 -4.18 0.08 0.60
CA ALA A 149 -2.77 0.08 1.02
C ALA A 149 -2.35 -1.21 1.76
N GLY A 150 -3.30 -2.09 2.08
CA GLY A 150 -3.05 -3.39 2.71
C GLY A 150 -2.97 -3.35 4.23
N PHE A 151 -3.59 -2.35 4.87
CA PHE A 151 -3.80 -2.36 6.31
C PHE A 151 -4.90 -3.35 6.70
N LYS A 152 -4.75 -3.96 7.88
CA LYS A 152 -5.73 -4.87 8.48
C LYS A 152 -6.43 -4.24 9.67
N LYS A 153 -5.78 -3.28 10.32
CA LYS A 153 -6.29 -2.60 11.51
C LYS A 153 -6.01 -1.11 11.45
N LEU A 154 -6.97 -0.33 11.92
CA LEU A 154 -6.81 1.09 12.20
C LEU A 154 -6.96 1.29 13.71
N ILE A 155 -6.12 2.14 14.29
CA ILE A 155 -6.21 2.55 15.69
C ILE A 155 -6.30 4.06 15.70
N PHE A 156 -7.39 4.59 16.21
CA PHE A 156 -7.56 6.01 16.51
C PHE A 156 -7.31 6.19 18.00
N THR A 157 -6.49 7.17 18.40
CA THR A 157 -6.17 7.36 19.82
C THR A 157 -5.85 8.82 20.13
N ASP A 158 -6.09 9.21 21.39
CA ASP A 158 -5.70 10.50 21.94
C ASP A 158 -4.21 10.54 22.39
N GLY A 159 -3.53 9.40 22.37
CA GLY A 159 -2.14 9.25 22.81
C GLY A 159 -1.97 9.08 24.33
N LEU A 160 -3.05 9.10 25.11
CA LEU A 160 -3.02 9.04 26.58
C LEU A 160 -3.83 7.87 27.14
N HIS A 161 -5.14 7.87 26.91
CA HIS A 161 -6.09 7.01 27.62
C HIS A 161 -7.01 6.26 26.66
N SER A 162 -7.55 6.97 25.67
CA SER A 162 -8.60 6.43 24.82
C SER A 162 -8.05 5.87 23.52
N SER A 163 -8.56 4.70 23.11
CA SER A 163 -8.29 4.16 21.79
C SER A 163 -9.48 3.40 21.19
N TRP A 164 -9.73 3.66 19.91
CA TRP A 164 -10.72 2.99 19.07
C TRP A 164 -10.00 2.18 18.01
N THR A 165 -10.10 0.87 18.09
CA THR A 165 -9.52 -0.03 17.10
C THR A 165 -10.60 -0.52 16.16
N TYR A 166 -10.34 -0.40 14.87
CA TYR A 166 -11.17 -0.99 13.82
C TYR A 166 -10.40 -2.09 13.11
N ASP A 167 -10.92 -3.31 13.16
CA ASP A 167 -10.43 -4.44 12.38
C ASP A 167 -11.11 -4.43 11.00
N ILE A 168 -10.35 -4.08 9.97
CA ILE A 168 -10.82 -3.99 8.58
C ILE A 168 -11.26 -5.37 8.08
N THR A 169 -10.57 -6.43 8.51
CA THR A 169 -10.83 -7.80 8.04
C THR A 169 -12.12 -8.38 8.62
N LYS A 170 -12.47 -7.97 9.84
CA LYS A 170 -13.68 -8.41 10.55
C LYS A 170 -14.81 -7.39 10.52
N LYS A 171 -14.57 -6.20 9.97
CA LYS A 171 -15.48 -5.04 10.01
C LYS A 171 -16.01 -4.78 11.43
N LYS A 172 -15.11 -4.84 12.42
CA LYS A 172 -15.46 -4.77 13.85
C LYS A 172 -14.73 -3.64 14.54
N VAL A 173 -15.46 -2.85 15.33
CA VAL A 173 -14.91 -1.83 16.24
C VAL A 173 -14.73 -2.43 17.63
N SER A 174 -13.61 -2.12 18.28
CA SER A 174 -13.38 -2.36 19.71
C SER A 174 -12.82 -1.10 20.35
N TYR A 175 -13.14 -0.92 21.63
CA TYR A 175 -12.79 0.26 22.40
C TYR A 175 -11.96 -0.12 23.62
N LYS A 176 -11.00 0.73 23.98
CA LYS A 176 -10.22 0.63 25.20
C LYS A 176 -10.05 2.03 25.79
N ASP A 177 -10.44 2.13 27.06
CA ASP A 177 -10.08 3.22 28.00
C ASP A 177 -8.93 2.78 28.92
#